data_AF-A0A9P6MSS8-F1
#
_entry.id   AF-A0A9P6MSS8-F1
#
_cell.length_a   1.000
_cell.length_b   1.000
_cell.length_c   1.000
_cell.angle_alpha   90.00
_cell.angle_beta   90.00
_cell.angle_gamma   90.00
#
_symmetry.space_group_name_H-M   'P 1'
#
loop_
_entity.id
_entity.type
_entity.pdbx_description
1 polymer ?
#
loop_
_entity_poly.entity_id
_entity_poly.type
_entity_poly.pdbx_seq_one_letter_code
_entity_poly.pdbx_strand_id
1 'polypeptide(L)'
;MDIGLRSILSLVPNPLTGFELHNSNSNAPGPLSFEVLQSRHFQSLERLSLKGCSGFTSKMAQSVLENSPKLEYFAADYICMNDIAQSPTPWACESSLKELWIFFARQEGQGHLNSLVFGMIASLRRLEKLDLSMDMINLPAYPNAIQESARLGRSLSLRLDAGLGQLENLKRLEYLGFDRTTQKLEKMDVGWMASTWRRLATVSGKLSDGEERHKELAEVFLERSVICPVQRFSYEYEKEEYGRYFELEGAHTDSDDEY
;
A
#
# COMPACT_ATOMS: atom_id res chain seq x y z
N MET A 1 25.94 0.85 3.66
CA MET A 1 25.96 -0.56 3.20
C MET A 1 25.32 -0.77 1.81
N ASP A 2 25.00 0.30 1.05
CA ASP A 2 24.41 0.23 -0.31
C ASP A 2 25.33 -0.41 -1.38
N ILE A 3 26.64 -0.49 -1.13
CA ILE A 3 27.62 -1.00 -2.10
C ILE A 3 27.44 -2.49 -2.41
N GLY A 4 27.00 -3.28 -1.42
CA GLY A 4 26.85 -4.73 -1.57
C GLY A 4 25.76 -5.09 -2.57
N LEU A 5 24.54 -4.58 -2.35
CA LEU A 5 23.40 -4.87 -3.21
C LEU A 5 23.60 -4.30 -4.62
N ARG A 6 24.14 -3.09 -4.75
CA ARG A 6 24.51 -2.50 -6.04
C ARG A 6 25.44 -3.41 -6.84
N SER A 7 26.47 -3.96 -6.19
CA SER A 7 27.45 -4.86 -6.83
C SER A 7 26.78 -6.14 -7.30
N ILE A 8 25.90 -6.73 -6.47
CA ILE A 8 25.13 -7.91 -6.83
C ILE A 8 24.24 -7.62 -8.06
N LEU A 9 23.43 -6.56 -8.02
CA LEU A 9 22.54 -6.18 -9.14
C LEU A 9 23.30 -5.86 -10.43
N SER A 10 24.56 -5.43 -10.33
CA SER A 10 25.45 -5.16 -11.46
C SER A 10 25.99 -6.45 -12.11
N LEU A 11 26.09 -7.54 -11.35
CA LEU A 11 26.57 -8.83 -11.83
C LEU A 11 25.44 -9.76 -12.30
N VAL A 12 24.19 -9.51 -11.87
CA VAL A 12 23.02 -10.28 -12.29
C VAL A 12 22.84 -10.16 -13.82
N PRO A 13 22.66 -11.29 -14.54
CA PRO A 13 22.37 -11.30 -15.98
C PRO A 13 21.08 -10.55 -16.34
N ASN A 14 21.04 -9.98 -17.54
CA ASN A 14 19.84 -9.38 -18.14
C ASN A 14 19.30 -10.37 -19.20
N PRO A 15 18.03 -10.79 -19.12
CA PRO A 15 16.95 -10.22 -18.30
C PRO A 15 16.87 -10.74 -16.86
N LEU A 16 16.67 -9.81 -15.92
CA LEU A 16 16.16 -10.09 -14.58
C LEU A 16 14.63 -9.92 -14.61
N THR A 17 13.90 -11.00 -14.39
CA THR A 17 12.42 -11.00 -14.44
C THR A 17 11.78 -10.89 -13.06
N GLY A 18 12.46 -11.34 -12.00
CA GLY A 18 11.97 -11.28 -10.63
C GLY A 18 13.03 -10.78 -9.66
N PHE A 19 12.67 -9.86 -8.78
CA PHE A 19 13.51 -9.40 -7.69
C PHE A 19 12.69 -9.18 -6.43
N GLU A 20 13.05 -9.85 -5.34
CA GLU A 20 12.35 -9.73 -4.08
C GLU A 20 13.35 -9.56 -2.94
N LEU A 21 13.15 -8.51 -2.14
CA LEU A 21 13.89 -8.24 -0.92
C LEU A 21 12.89 -7.84 0.16
N HIS A 22 12.93 -8.52 1.30
CA HIS A 22 11.96 -8.35 2.38
C HIS A 22 12.65 -8.02 3.70
N ASN A 23 12.09 -7.07 4.47
CA ASN A 23 12.46 -6.77 5.86
C ASN A 23 13.95 -6.50 6.11
N SER A 24 14.63 -5.85 5.17
CA SER A 24 16.06 -5.58 5.28
C SER A 24 16.32 -4.22 5.93
N ASN A 25 16.29 -4.16 7.27
CA ASN A 25 16.52 -2.91 8.02
C ASN A 25 17.91 -2.29 7.80
N SER A 26 18.93 -3.07 7.43
CA SER A 26 20.30 -2.60 7.19
C SER A 26 20.74 -2.61 5.71
N ASN A 27 19.98 -3.28 4.84
CA ASN A 27 20.35 -3.54 3.44
C ASN A 27 19.25 -3.15 2.44
N ALA A 28 18.30 -2.29 2.86
CA ALA A 28 17.29 -1.78 1.95
C ALA A 28 17.96 -1.12 0.72
N PRO A 29 17.38 -1.22 -0.48
CA PRO A 29 17.94 -0.62 -1.66
C PRO A 29 18.05 0.88 -1.45
N GLY A 30 19.28 1.37 -1.30
CA GLY A 30 19.55 2.79 -1.31
C GLY A 30 19.46 3.34 -2.74
N PRO A 31 19.65 4.65 -2.92
CA PRO A 31 19.62 5.28 -4.23
C PRO A 31 20.57 4.63 -5.25
N LEU A 32 21.75 4.15 -4.84
CA LEU A 32 22.72 3.59 -5.78
C LEU A 32 22.32 2.20 -6.26
N SER A 33 21.78 1.35 -5.37
CA SER A 33 21.24 0.05 -5.77
C SER A 33 20.01 0.21 -6.66
N PHE A 34 19.15 1.19 -6.35
CA PHE A 34 17.96 1.50 -7.14
C PHE A 34 18.32 1.98 -8.55
N GLU A 35 19.34 2.82 -8.70
CA GLU A 35 19.82 3.29 -10.01
C GLU A 35 20.25 2.13 -10.93
N VAL A 36 20.92 1.11 -10.38
CA VAL A 36 21.29 -0.09 -11.14
C VAL A 36 20.06 -0.90 -11.55
N LEU A 37 19.09 -1.04 -10.65
CA LEU A 37 17.82 -1.72 -10.96
C LEU A 37 17.06 -1.00 -12.09
N GLN A 38 16.96 0.33 -11.98
CA GLN A 38 16.29 1.19 -12.96
C GLN A 38 16.96 1.13 -14.34
N SER A 39 18.29 1.31 -14.39
CA SER A 39 19.02 1.40 -15.65
C SER A 39 19.16 0.06 -16.39
N ARG A 40 19.14 -1.08 -15.68
CA ARG A 40 19.43 -2.38 -16.29
C ARG A 40 18.21 -3.29 -16.41
N HIS A 41 17.30 -3.25 -15.45
CA HIS A 41 16.37 -4.37 -15.23
C HIS A 41 14.89 -4.02 -15.37
N PHE A 42 14.50 -2.74 -15.27
CA PHE A 42 13.08 -2.33 -15.36
C PHE A 42 12.36 -2.79 -16.64
N GLN A 43 13.07 -2.86 -17.77
CA GLN A 43 12.49 -3.28 -19.06
C GLN A 43 12.16 -4.78 -19.13
N SER A 44 12.75 -5.59 -18.25
CA SER A 44 12.51 -7.03 -18.16
C SER A 44 11.78 -7.46 -16.89
N LEU A 45 11.62 -6.56 -15.93
CA LEU A 45 11.09 -6.90 -14.61
C LEU A 45 9.59 -7.18 -14.69
N GLU A 46 9.22 -8.40 -14.27
CA GLU A 46 7.83 -8.88 -14.20
C GLU A 46 7.35 -8.92 -12.74
N ARG A 47 8.26 -9.13 -11.78
CA ARG A 47 7.92 -9.21 -10.36
C ARG A 47 8.91 -8.41 -9.52
N LEU A 48 8.40 -7.48 -8.72
CA LEU A 48 9.21 -6.73 -7.77
C LEU A 48 8.53 -6.66 -6.40
N SER A 49 9.22 -7.11 -5.36
CA SER A 49 8.85 -6.84 -3.97
C SER A 49 10.00 -6.17 -3.24
N LEU A 50 9.72 -5.01 -2.66
CA LEU A 50 10.62 -4.28 -1.76
C LEU A 50 9.91 -3.94 -0.45
N LYS A 51 8.97 -4.79 -0.03
CA LYS A 51 8.22 -4.62 1.21
C LYS A 51 9.13 -4.77 2.44
N GLY A 52 8.95 -3.90 3.41
CA GLY A 52 9.80 -3.78 4.60
C GLY A 52 11.21 -3.26 4.31
N CYS A 53 11.42 -2.58 3.19
CA CYS A 53 12.71 -1.98 2.87
C CYS A 53 12.65 -0.47 3.14
N SER A 54 13.02 -0.02 4.34
CA SER A 54 12.92 1.39 4.76
C SER A 54 13.68 2.40 3.88
N GLY A 55 14.74 1.95 3.19
CA GLY A 55 15.45 2.75 2.19
C GLY A 55 14.72 2.93 0.85
N PHE A 56 13.69 2.13 0.58
CA PHE A 56 12.88 2.21 -0.62
C PHE A 56 11.79 3.28 -0.44
N THR A 57 12.01 4.43 -1.07
CA THR A 57 11.16 5.62 -0.89
C THR A 57 9.93 5.61 -1.79
N SER A 58 8.91 6.42 -1.44
CA SER A 58 7.74 6.67 -2.28
C SER A 58 8.08 7.05 -3.74
N LYS A 59 9.07 7.93 -3.94
CA LYS A 59 9.52 8.33 -5.29
C LYS A 59 10.13 7.17 -6.08
N MET A 60 10.84 6.27 -5.41
CA MET A 60 11.39 5.07 -6.03
C MET A 60 10.26 4.10 -6.43
N ALA A 61 9.27 3.91 -5.55
CA ALA A 61 8.09 3.09 -5.84
C ALA A 61 7.30 3.63 -7.04
N GLN A 62 7.11 4.95 -7.12
CA GLN A 62 6.49 5.59 -8.28
C GLN A 62 7.32 5.40 -9.56
N SER A 63 8.65 5.58 -9.49
CA SER A 63 9.55 5.38 -10.63
C SER A 63 9.49 3.95 -11.17
N VAL A 64 9.33 2.93 -10.32
CA VAL A 64 9.11 1.54 -10.77
C VAL A 64 7.85 1.45 -11.64
N LEU A 65 6.71 1.95 -11.14
CA LEU A 65 5.42 1.87 -11.82
C LEU A 65 5.43 2.65 -13.15
N GLU A 66 6.14 3.77 -13.20
CA GLU A 66 6.29 4.62 -14.39
C GLU A 66 7.24 4.03 -15.46
N ASN A 67 8.15 3.13 -15.10
CA ASN A 67 9.24 2.71 -16.01
C ASN A 67 9.34 1.19 -16.25
N SER A 68 8.45 0.37 -15.68
CA SER A 68 8.50 -1.10 -15.79
C SER A 68 7.32 -1.67 -16.58
N PRO A 69 7.35 -1.66 -17.93
CA PRO A 69 6.19 -1.98 -18.78
C PRO A 69 5.74 -3.45 -18.74
N LYS A 70 6.58 -4.35 -18.20
CA LYS A 70 6.28 -5.79 -18.08
C LYS A 70 5.88 -6.19 -16.67
N LEU A 71 5.82 -5.26 -15.72
CA LEU A 71 5.58 -5.55 -14.32
C LEU A 71 4.18 -6.15 -14.14
N GLU A 72 4.12 -7.38 -13.65
CA GLU A 72 2.88 -8.11 -13.34
C GLU A 72 2.57 -8.11 -11.84
N TYR A 73 3.60 -8.06 -10.99
CA TYR A 73 3.48 -8.03 -9.53
C TYR A 73 4.35 -6.91 -8.97
N PHE A 74 3.75 -6.04 -8.14
CA PHE A 74 4.47 -5.01 -7.41
C PHE A 74 4.04 -4.94 -5.95
N ALA A 75 5.03 -4.98 -5.05
CA ALA A 75 4.82 -4.78 -3.62
C ALA A 75 5.84 -3.80 -3.04
N ALA A 76 5.33 -2.80 -2.32
CA ALA A 76 6.12 -1.80 -1.59
C ALA A 76 5.35 -1.38 -0.33
N ASP A 77 6.04 -0.78 0.63
CA ASP A 77 5.37 -0.37 1.87
C ASP A 77 4.40 0.77 1.64
N TYR A 78 4.81 1.82 0.92
CA TYR A 78 3.97 2.98 0.70
C TYR A 78 4.31 3.81 -0.55
N ILE A 79 3.32 4.58 -1.02
CA ILE A 79 3.51 5.78 -1.86
C ILE A 79 2.74 6.94 -1.23
N CYS A 80 3.36 8.12 -1.16
CA CYS A 80 2.69 9.35 -0.76
C CYS A 80 1.78 9.84 -1.89
N MET A 81 0.54 10.21 -1.57
CA MET A 81 -0.37 10.80 -2.59
C MET A 81 0.18 12.08 -3.21
N ASN A 82 0.96 12.87 -2.44
CA ASN A 82 1.62 14.06 -2.95
C ASN A 82 2.66 13.78 -4.04
N ASP A 83 3.42 12.67 -3.95
CA ASP A 83 4.41 12.34 -4.96
C ASP A 83 3.72 11.98 -6.29
N ILE A 84 2.58 11.27 -6.22
CA ILE A 84 1.70 11.03 -7.39
C ILE A 84 1.18 12.35 -7.96
N ALA A 85 0.72 13.28 -7.11
CA ALA A 85 0.21 14.57 -7.55
C ALA A 85 1.26 15.46 -8.24
N GLN A 86 2.53 15.34 -7.83
CA GLN A 86 3.63 16.10 -8.43
C GLN A 86 4.08 15.54 -9.78
N SER A 87 3.86 14.25 -10.04
CA SER A 87 4.18 13.58 -11.30
C SER A 87 3.05 12.62 -11.71
N PRO A 88 1.93 13.14 -12.26
CA PRO A 88 0.80 12.31 -12.68
C PRO A 88 1.08 11.63 -14.03
N THR A 89 2.23 10.95 -14.14
CA THR A 89 2.61 10.21 -15.35
C THR A 89 1.90 8.86 -15.34
N PRO A 90 1.26 8.44 -16.45
CA PRO A 90 0.66 7.11 -16.55
C PRO A 90 1.66 6.00 -16.20
N TRP A 91 1.22 4.99 -15.46
CA TRP A 91 2.07 3.86 -15.12
C TRP A 91 2.35 3.00 -16.37
N ALA A 92 3.62 2.73 -16.66
CA ALA A 92 4.02 1.92 -17.82
C ALA A 92 3.48 0.49 -17.76
N CYS A 93 3.21 -0.03 -16.56
CA CYS A 93 2.67 -1.36 -16.33
C CYS A 93 1.13 -1.45 -16.48
N GLU A 94 0.46 -0.45 -17.07
CA GLU A 94 -1.00 -0.41 -17.28
C GLU A 94 -1.58 -1.72 -17.85
N SER A 95 -0.86 -2.29 -18.81
CA SER A 95 -1.29 -3.47 -19.57
C SER A 95 -0.76 -4.82 -19.05
N SER A 96 0.04 -4.80 -17.98
CA SER A 96 0.70 -6.00 -17.43
C SER A 96 0.37 -6.25 -15.96
N LEU A 97 0.18 -5.21 -15.15
CA LEU A 97 0.06 -5.35 -13.69
C LEU A 97 -1.20 -6.12 -13.30
N LYS A 98 -1.02 -7.20 -12.53
CA LYS A 98 -2.06 -8.08 -12.01
C LYS A 98 -2.19 -7.95 -10.49
N GLU A 99 -1.10 -7.68 -9.80
CA GLU A 99 -1.09 -7.56 -8.34
C GLU A 99 -0.36 -6.29 -7.90
N LEU A 100 -1.05 -5.47 -7.11
CA LEU A 100 -0.51 -4.26 -6.52
C LEU A 100 -0.72 -4.29 -5.01
N TRP A 101 0.37 -4.26 -4.27
CA TRP A 101 0.39 -4.29 -2.80
C TRP A 101 1.10 -3.05 -2.29
N ILE A 102 0.35 -2.02 -1.91
CA ILE A 102 0.91 -0.73 -1.53
C ILE A 102 -0.04 0.12 -0.68
N PHE A 103 0.46 0.69 0.40
CA PHE A 103 -0.28 1.68 1.18
C PHE A 103 -0.14 3.08 0.55
N PHE A 104 -1.27 3.74 0.23
CA PHE A 104 -1.23 5.12 -0.25
C PHE A 104 -1.32 6.08 0.93
N ALA A 105 -0.17 6.54 1.42
CA ALA A 105 -0.09 7.44 2.56
C ALA A 105 -0.71 8.80 2.22
N ARG A 106 -1.75 9.15 2.98
CA ARG A 106 -2.49 10.42 2.85
C ARG A 106 -2.25 11.31 4.06
N GLN A 107 -1.70 12.49 3.84
CA GLN A 107 -1.56 13.49 4.90
C GLN A 107 -2.88 14.26 5.10
N GLU A 108 -2.96 15.05 6.17
CA GLU A 108 -4.12 15.88 6.44
C GLU A 108 -4.42 16.86 5.30
N GLY A 109 -5.70 17.06 4.98
CA GLY A 109 -6.15 17.93 3.88
C GLY A 109 -6.03 17.33 2.46
N GLN A 110 -5.40 16.16 2.29
CA GLN A 110 -5.18 15.54 0.97
C GLN A 110 -6.35 14.66 0.48
N GLY A 111 -7.55 14.81 1.07
CA GLY A 111 -8.74 14.06 0.64
C GLY A 111 -9.10 14.26 -0.84
N HIS A 112 -8.77 15.43 -1.39
CA HIS A 112 -8.98 15.75 -2.80
C HIS A 112 -8.10 14.93 -3.77
N LEU A 113 -7.00 14.34 -3.30
CA LEU A 113 -6.10 13.53 -4.13
C LEU A 113 -6.61 12.09 -4.35
N ASN A 114 -7.64 11.64 -3.62
CA ASN A 114 -8.22 10.31 -3.82
C ASN A 114 -8.61 10.07 -5.28
N SER A 115 -9.28 11.06 -5.91
CA SER A 115 -9.73 10.96 -7.29
C SER A 115 -8.56 10.75 -8.27
N LEU A 116 -7.45 11.45 -8.07
CA LEU A 116 -6.26 11.30 -8.90
C LEU A 116 -5.68 9.87 -8.78
N VAL A 117 -5.50 9.39 -7.55
CA VAL A 117 -4.93 8.06 -7.31
C VAL A 117 -5.88 6.96 -7.82
N PHE A 118 -7.20 7.12 -7.66
CA PHE A 118 -8.17 6.20 -8.26
C PHE A 118 -8.10 6.19 -9.79
N GLY A 119 -7.92 7.35 -10.43
CA GLY A 119 -7.70 7.42 -11.88
C GLY A 119 -6.46 6.63 -12.32
N MET A 120 -5.36 6.74 -11.56
CA MET A 120 -4.15 5.95 -11.81
C MET A 120 -4.40 4.44 -11.69
N ILE A 121 -5.04 4.00 -10.60
CA ILE A 121 -5.36 2.58 -10.38
C ILE A 121 -6.36 2.07 -11.44
N ALA A 122 -7.35 2.88 -11.82
CA ALA A 122 -8.36 2.51 -12.81
C ALA A 122 -7.79 2.20 -14.20
N SER A 123 -6.59 2.73 -14.51
CA SER A 123 -5.87 2.39 -15.74
C SER A 123 -5.41 0.93 -15.77
N LEU A 124 -5.18 0.29 -14.62
CA LEU A 124 -4.67 -1.07 -14.50
C LEU A 124 -5.73 -2.14 -14.82
N ARG A 125 -6.16 -2.24 -16.08
CA ARG A 125 -7.30 -3.10 -16.51
C ARG A 125 -7.11 -4.59 -16.26
N ARG A 126 -5.87 -5.02 -16.00
CA ARG A 126 -5.53 -6.41 -15.68
C ARG A 126 -5.40 -6.69 -14.19
N LEU A 127 -5.63 -5.71 -13.34
CA LEU A 127 -5.49 -5.86 -11.90
C LEU A 127 -6.49 -6.90 -11.36
N GLU A 128 -5.94 -7.90 -10.70
CA GLU A 128 -6.62 -9.03 -10.08
C GLU A 128 -6.57 -8.91 -8.55
N LYS A 129 -5.49 -8.36 -7.98
CA LYS A 129 -5.36 -8.13 -6.54
C LYS A 129 -4.90 -6.70 -6.25
N LEU A 130 -5.66 -6.02 -5.41
CA LEU A 130 -5.31 -4.71 -4.87
C LEU A 130 -5.24 -4.79 -3.35
N ASP A 131 -4.04 -4.67 -2.79
CA ASP A 131 -3.84 -4.61 -1.35
C ASP A 131 -3.35 -3.22 -0.96
N LEU A 132 -4.15 -2.51 -0.15
CA LEU A 132 -3.91 -1.16 0.34
C LEU A 132 -3.46 -1.14 1.81
N SER A 133 -3.14 -2.30 2.36
CA SER A 133 -2.83 -2.49 3.78
C SER A 133 -1.42 -2.00 4.10
N MET A 134 -1.22 -1.53 5.33
CA MET A 134 0.10 -1.12 5.83
C MET A 134 0.68 -2.20 6.76
N ASP A 135 1.96 -2.52 6.59
CA ASP A 135 2.68 -3.30 7.60
C ASP A 135 3.34 -2.39 8.64
N MET A 136 3.07 -2.66 9.92
CA MET A 136 3.53 -1.84 11.05
C MET A 136 4.90 -2.27 11.57
N ILE A 137 5.42 -3.43 11.14
CA ILE A 137 6.69 -3.99 11.64
C ILE A 137 7.85 -3.01 11.47
N ASN A 138 7.92 -2.31 10.34
CA ASN A 138 9.02 -1.39 10.02
C ASN A 138 8.64 0.08 10.18
N LEU A 139 7.51 0.38 10.83
CA LEU A 139 7.00 1.74 10.96
C LEU A 139 8.01 2.72 11.58
N PRO A 140 8.77 2.37 12.63
CA PRO A 140 9.75 3.28 13.23
C PRO A 140 10.86 3.74 12.27
N ALA A 141 11.11 3.00 11.19
CA ALA A 141 12.15 3.32 10.21
C ALA A 141 11.67 4.27 9.09
N TYR A 142 10.37 4.58 9.02
CA TYR A 142 9.82 5.47 7.99
C TYR A 142 9.82 6.94 8.42
N PRO A 143 9.71 7.90 7.48
CA PRO A 143 9.56 9.31 7.82
C PRO A 143 8.33 9.57 8.69
N ASN A 144 8.41 10.53 9.62
CA ASN A 144 7.35 10.84 10.59
C ASN A 144 5.96 11.03 9.96
N ALA A 145 5.88 11.70 8.81
CA ALA A 145 4.61 11.88 8.10
C ALA A 145 3.94 10.57 7.67
N ILE A 146 4.74 9.55 7.34
CA ILE A 146 4.26 8.21 6.99
C ILE A 146 3.83 7.46 8.24
N GLN A 147 4.61 7.57 9.32
CA GLN A 147 4.25 6.99 10.62
C GLN A 147 2.91 7.53 11.12
N GLU A 148 2.72 8.85 11.06
CA GLU A 148 1.47 9.50 11.44
C GLU A 148 0.31 9.03 10.56
N SER A 149 0.51 8.99 9.24
CA SER A 149 -0.52 8.52 8.30
C SER A 149 -0.93 7.07 8.58
N ALA A 150 0.04 6.18 8.82
CA ALA A 150 -0.22 4.78 9.14
C ALA A 150 -0.90 4.60 10.50
N ARG A 151 -0.42 5.27 11.56
CA ARG A 151 -1.02 5.23 12.91
C ARG A 151 -2.47 5.70 12.91
N LEU A 152 -2.78 6.71 12.10
CA LEU A 152 -4.14 7.24 11.95
C LEU A 152 -4.96 6.51 10.88
N GLY A 153 -4.42 5.46 10.25
CA GLY A 153 -5.07 4.72 9.17
C GLY A 153 -5.44 5.59 7.96
N ARG A 154 -4.75 6.71 7.75
CA ARG A 154 -5.00 7.67 6.68
C ARG A 154 -4.46 7.12 5.34
N SER A 155 -5.31 6.35 4.67
CA SER A 155 -5.09 5.82 3.32
C SER A 155 -6.09 6.44 2.32
N LEU A 156 -6.22 5.82 1.15
CA LEU A 156 -7.34 6.02 0.23
C LEU A 156 -8.68 5.82 0.93
N SER A 157 -9.59 6.76 0.71
CA SER A 157 -10.97 6.61 1.17
C SER A 157 -11.74 5.81 0.14
N LEU A 158 -12.19 4.61 0.52
CA LEU A 158 -12.93 3.71 -0.36
C LEU A 158 -14.43 4.05 -0.47
N ARG A 159 -14.79 5.33 -0.39
CA ARG A 159 -16.18 5.81 -0.55
C ARG A 159 -16.45 6.24 -1.99
N LEU A 160 -17.70 6.13 -2.42
CA LEU A 160 -18.15 6.58 -3.74
C LEU A 160 -17.97 8.09 -3.94
N ASP A 161 -18.28 8.89 -2.91
CA ASP A 161 -18.09 10.35 -2.94
C ASP A 161 -16.61 10.78 -2.98
N ALA A 162 -15.70 9.88 -2.60
CA ALA A 162 -14.24 10.06 -2.70
C ALA A 162 -13.67 9.62 -4.06
N GLY A 163 -14.49 9.07 -4.95
CA GLY A 163 -14.08 8.68 -6.30
C GLY A 163 -13.89 7.17 -6.51
N LEU A 164 -14.26 6.31 -5.55
CA LEU A 164 -14.21 4.84 -5.71
C LEU A 164 -14.83 4.37 -7.04
N GLY A 165 -15.91 5.05 -7.48
CA GLY A 165 -16.61 4.76 -8.74
C GLY A 165 -15.71 4.68 -9.97
N GLN A 166 -14.58 5.38 -9.99
CA GLN A 166 -13.62 5.37 -11.09
C GLN A 166 -12.99 3.98 -11.31
N LEU A 167 -12.97 3.15 -10.28
CA LEU A 167 -12.45 1.78 -10.35
C LEU A 167 -13.41 0.79 -11.02
N GLU A 168 -14.50 1.26 -11.63
CA GLU A 168 -15.48 0.38 -12.28
C GLU A 168 -14.87 -0.54 -13.36
N ASN A 169 -13.77 -0.12 -13.98
CA ASN A 169 -13.13 -0.84 -15.08
C ASN A 169 -12.25 -2.01 -14.63
N LEU A 170 -12.03 -2.18 -13.32
CA LEU A 170 -11.28 -3.30 -12.75
C LEU A 170 -12.10 -4.60 -12.74
N LYS A 171 -12.55 -5.04 -13.92
CA LYS A 171 -13.45 -6.21 -14.08
C LYS A 171 -12.81 -7.55 -13.70
N ARG A 172 -11.49 -7.55 -13.50
CA ARG A 172 -10.71 -8.72 -13.09
C ARG A 172 -10.39 -8.76 -11.61
N LEU A 173 -10.78 -7.74 -10.83
CA LEU A 173 -10.45 -7.67 -9.42
C LEU A 173 -11.11 -8.85 -8.66
N GLU A 174 -10.28 -9.65 -8.00
CA GLU A 174 -10.65 -10.82 -7.20
C GLU A 174 -10.42 -10.58 -5.70
N TYR A 175 -9.42 -9.76 -5.38
CA TYR A 175 -9.03 -9.47 -4.01
C TYR A 175 -8.89 -7.96 -3.79
N LEU A 176 -9.51 -7.46 -2.72
CA LEU A 176 -9.32 -6.11 -2.20
C LEU A 176 -8.95 -6.16 -0.71
N GLY A 177 -7.73 -5.75 -0.36
CA GLY A 177 -7.28 -5.63 1.02
C GLY A 177 -7.06 -4.17 1.42
N PHE A 178 -7.36 -3.83 2.67
CA PHE A 178 -7.08 -2.51 3.26
C PHE A 178 -7.00 -2.62 4.79
N ASP A 179 -6.40 -3.70 5.28
CA ASP A 179 -6.13 -3.91 6.70
C ASP A 179 -5.28 -2.76 7.26
N ARG A 180 -5.56 -2.42 8.53
CA ARG A 180 -4.93 -1.28 9.22
C ARG A 180 -5.13 0.09 8.54
N THR A 181 -6.21 0.24 7.76
CA THR A 181 -6.70 1.55 7.29
C THR A 181 -8.00 1.92 8.00
N THR A 182 -8.25 3.21 8.18
CA THR A 182 -9.50 3.70 8.75
C THR A 182 -10.48 4.01 7.63
N GLN A 183 -11.48 3.15 7.46
CA GLN A 183 -12.56 3.34 6.51
C GLN A 183 -13.87 3.74 7.20
N LYS A 184 -14.72 4.43 6.45
CA LYS A 184 -16.08 4.83 6.86
C LYS A 184 -17.06 4.51 5.74
N LEU A 185 -17.08 3.24 5.34
CA LEU A 185 -17.94 2.77 4.26
C LEU A 185 -19.40 2.79 4.68
N GLU A 186 -20.24 3.13 3.73
CA GLU A 186 -21.68 3.04 3.83
C GLU A 186 -22.19 1.85 3.02
N LYS A 187 -23.44 1.43 3.28
CA LYS A 187 -24.08 0.31 2.58
C LYS A 187 -24.06 0.49 1.06
N MET A 188 -24.14 1.74 0.59
CA MET A 188 -24.07 2.08 -0.83
C MET A 188 -22.69 1.76 -1.42
N ASP A 189 -21.60 2.03 -0.69
CA ASP A 189 -20.24 1.77 -1.15
C ASP A 189 -19.99 0.27 -1.32
N VAL A 190 -20.25 -0.53 -0.27
CA VAL A 190 -20.09 -2.00 -0.34
C VAL A 190 -21.03 -2.65 -1.34
N GLY A 191 -22.27 -2.17 -1.45
CA GLY A 191 -23.22 -2.65 -2.47
C GLY A 191 -22.73 -2.36 -3.89
N TRP A 192 -22.13 -1.19 -4.11
CA TRP A 192 -21.48 -0.87 -5.39
C TRP A 192 -20.27 -1.76 -5.67
N MET A 193 -19.39 -1.99 -4.69
CA MET A 193 -18.22 -2.86 -4.84
C MET A 193 -18.62 -4.28 -5.27
N ALA A 194 -19.56 -4.89 -4.52
CA ALA A 194 -20.01 -6.25 -4.75
C ALA A 194 -20.77 -6.44 -6.07
N SER A 195 -21.49 -5.40 -6.54
CA SER A 195 -22.23 -5.45 -7.81
C SER A 195 -21.38 -5.12 -9.03
N THR A 196 -20.37 -4.24 -8.88
CA THR A 196 -19.53 -3.76 -9.98
C THR A 196 -18.40 -4.74 -10.29
N TRP A 197 -17.72 -5.26 -9.27
CA TRP A 197 -16.61 -6.19 -9.42
C TRP A 197 -17.09 -7.64 -9.32
N ARG A 198 -17.66 -8.14 -10.43
CA ARG A 198 -18.28 -9.47 -10.49
C ARG A 198 -17.37 -10.65 -10.15
N ARG A 199 -16.04 -10.46 -10.19
CA ARG A 199 -15.04 -11.47 -9.85
C ARG A 199 -14.49 -11.33 -8.44
N LEU A 200 -14.92 -10.31 -7.69
CA LEU A 200 -14.45 -10.08 -6.34
C LEU A 200 -14.83 -11.29 -5.49
N ALA A 201 -13.82 -11.96 -4.96
CA ALA A 201 -13.96 -13.16 -4.15
C ALA A 201 -13.66 -12.87 -2.68
N THR A 202 -12.73 -11.94 -2.41
CA THR A 202 -12.28 -11.64 -1.06
C THR A 202 -12.13 -10.15 -0.82
N VAL A 203 -12.60 -9.70 0.34
CA VAL A 203 -12.37 -8.35 0.87
C VAL A 203 -11.79 -8.48 2.28
N SER A 204 -10.60 -7.91 2.52
CA SER A 204 -9.98 -7.86 3.84
C SER A 204 -9.84 -6.42 4.35
N GLY A 205 -9.90 -6.26 5.67
CA GLY A 205 -9.85 -4.97 6.33
C GLY A 205 -11.15 -4.53 6.98
N LYS A 206 -11.05 -3.47 7.78
CA LYS A 206 -12.15 -2.91 8.57
C LYS A 206 -13.01 -1.98 7.71
N LEU A 207 -14.23 -2.39 7.40
CA LEU A 207 -15.18 -1.64 6.54
C LEU A 207 -15.63 -0.29 7.13
N SER A 208 -15.84 -0.24 8.44
CA SER A 208 -16.31 0.96 9.15
C SER A 208 -15.89 0.90 10.61
N ASP A 209 -15.93 2.03 11.30
CA ASP A 209 -15.83 2.07 12.75
C ASP A 209 -17.02 1.35 13.41
N GLY A 210 -16.74 0.62 14.49
CA GLY A 210 -17.71 -0.20 15.22
C GLY A 210 -17.85 -1.63 14.68
N GLU A 211 -17.86 -2.61 15.59
CA GLU A 211 -17.98 -4.03 15.23
C GLU A 211 -19.35 -4.35 14.60
N GLU A 212 -20.44 -3.81 15.14
CA GLU A 212 -21.80 -4.02 14.62
C GLU A 212 -21.93 -3.49 13.20
N ARG A 213 -21.46 -2.27 12.96
CA ARG A 213 -21.51 -1.66 11.63
C ARG A 213 -20.62 -2.41 10.63
N HIS A 214 -19.45 -2.87 11.03
CA HIS A 214 -18.61 -3.72 10.19
C HIS A 214 -19.32 -5.03 9.80
N LYS A 215 -19.97 -5.72 10.77
CA LYS A 215 -20.73 -6.95 10.51
C LYS A 215 -21.88 -6.71 9.53
N GLU A 216 -22.68 -5.65 9.74
CA GLU A 216 -23.78 -5.27 8.84
C GLU A 216 -23.29 -5.05 7.39
N LEU A 217 -22.16 -4.37 7.21
CA LEU A 217 -21.59 -4.14 5.88
C LEU A 217 -21.00 -5.42 5.27
N ALA A 218 -20.40 -6.29 6.09
CA ALA A 218 -19.85 -7.57 5.65
C ALA A 218 -20.94 -8.55 5.18
N GLU A 219 -22.16 -8.48 5.75
CA GLU A 219 -23.31 -9.26 5.29
C GLU A 219 -23.66 -8.98 3.82
N VAL A 220 -23.49 -7.73 3.36
CA VAL A 220 -23.71 -7.35 1.94
C VAL A 220 -22.77 -8.12 1.00
N PHE A 221 -21.52 -8.37 1.43
CA PHE A 221 -20.57 -9.19 0.68
C PHE A 221 -20.94 -10.67 0.73
N LEU A 222 -21.36 -11.17 1.89
CA LEU A 222 -21.76 -12.56 2.07
C LEU A 222 -22.97 -12.95 1.19
N GLU A 223 -23.97 -12.07 1.07
CA GLU A 223 -25.11 -12.23 0.16
C GLU A 223 -24.69 -12.43 -1.31
N ARG A 224 -23.49 -12.01 -1.68
CA ARG A 224 -22.89 -12.12 -3.02
C ARG A 224 -21.79 -13.17 -3.11
N SER A 225 -21.64 -14.03 -2.08
CA SER A 225 -20.58 -15.04 -1.98
C SER A 225 -19.15 -14.46 -1.96
N VAL A 226 -19.01 -13.21 -1.53
CA VAL A 226 -17.70 -12.56 -1.31
C VAL A 226 -17.28 -12.80 0.13
N ILE A 227 -16.09 -13.34 0.32
CA ILE A 227 -15.50 -13.59 1.64
C ILE A 227 -15.05 -12.26 2.22
N CYS A 228 -15.70 -11.81 3.29
CA CYS A 228 -15.24 -10.72 4.12
C CYS A 228 -15.03 -11.25 5.54
N PRO A 229 -13.80 -11.63 5.92
CA PRO A 229 -13.54 -12.18 7.23
C PRO A 229 -13.94 -11.16 8.29
N VAL A 230 -14.93 -11.51 9.11
CA VAL A 230 -15.23 -10.77 10.34
C VAL A 230 -14.06 -11.05 11.28
N GLN A 231 -12.99 -10.25 11.17
CA GLN A 231 -11.88 -10.35 12.09
C GLN A 231 -12.46 -10.16 13.50
N ARG A 232 -12.17 -11.09 14.41
CA ARG A 232 -12.35 -10.84 15.83
C ARG A 232 -11.38 -9.72 16.15
N PHE A 233 -11.86 -8.48 16.18
CA PHE A 233 -11.08 -7.34 16.62
C PHE A 233 -10.71 -7.60 18.07
N SER A 234 -9.54 -8.19 18.33
CA SER A 234 -8.96 -8.16 19.67
C SER A 234 -8.43 -6.75 19.89
N TYR A 235 -9.35 -5.79 20.06
CA TYR A 235 -9.04 -4.41 20.43
C TYR A 235 -8.15 -4.35 21.70
N GLU A 236 -8.24 -5.38 22.54
CA GLU A 236 -7.39 -5.54 23.74
C GLU A 236 -5.90 -5.73 23.39
N TYR A 237 -5.58 -6.45 22.31
CA TYR A 237 -4.19 -6.68 21.91
C TYR A 237 -3.56 -5.43 21.30
N GLU A 238 -4.31 -4.70 20.46
CA GLU A 238 -3.80 -3.48 19.84
C GLU A 238 -3.60 -2.37 20.88
N LYS A 239 -4.51 -2.17 21.83
CA LYS A 239 -4.31 -1.14 22.88
C LYS A 239 -3.09 -1.42 23.75
N GLU A 240 -2.83 -2.68 24.12
CA GLU A 240 -1.64 -3.03 24.90
C GLU A 240 -0.36 -2.89 24.09
N GLU A 241 -0.34 -3.32 22.83
CA GLU A 241 0.82 -3.22 21.97
C GLU A 241 1.14 -1.75 21.64
N TYR A 242 0.14 -0.96 21.23
CA TYR A 242 0.31 0.48 21.00
C TYR A 242 0.67 1.22 22.30
N GLY A 243 0.05 0.89 23.43
CA GLY A 243 0.37 1.48 24.73
C GLY A 243 1.84 1.30 25.13
N ARG A 244 2.41 0.11 24.92
CA ARG A 244 3.83 -0.16 25.20
C ARG A 244 4.79 0.63 24.30
N TYR A 245 4.41 0.88 23.04
CA TYR A 245 5.24 1.73 22.16
C TYR A 245 5.26 3.20 22.64
N PHE A 246 4.17 3.72 23.18
CA PHE A 246 4.13 5.10 23.70
C PHE A 246 4.86 5.27 25.04
N GLU A 247 4.88 4.26 25.91
CA GLU A 247 5.62 4.33 27.17
C GLU A 247 7.15 4.33 26.99
N LEU A 248 7.65 3.73 25.90
CA LEU A 248 9.10 3.66 25.62
C LEU A 248 9.68 4.95 25.01
N GLU A 249 8.89 5.74 24.28
CA GLU A 249 9.35 7.03 23.71
C GLU A 249 9.31 8.19 24.73
N GLY A 250 8.49 8.09 25.80
CA GLY A 250 8.37 9.12 26.83
C GLY A 250 9.45 9.10 27.92
N ALA A 251 10.33 8.09 27.95
CA ALA A 251 11.29 7.88 29.04
C ALA A 251 12.69 8.48 28.80
N HIS A 252 12.88 9.32 27.78
CA HIS A 252 14.22 9.77 27.35
C HIS A 252 14.46 11.29 27.26
N THR A 253 13.67 12.13 27.93
CA THR A 253 13.85 13.60 27.88
C THR A 253 14.13 14.32 29.20
N ASP A 254 14.43 13.60 30.28
CA ASP A 254 14.89 14.23 31.54
C ASP A 254 16.31 13.75 31.87
N SER A 255 17.31 14.34 31.21
CA SER A 255 18.67 14.35 31.75
C SER A 255 19.37 15.64 31.35
N ASP A 256 19.48 16.53 32.34
CA ASP A 256 20.64 17.35 32.66
C ASP A 256 21.13 18.38 31.64
N ASP A 257 20.60 19.59 31.77
CA ASP A 257 21.36 20.83 31.55
C ASP A 257 21.22 21.73 32.79
N GLU A 258 21.94 21.38 33.86
CA GLU A 258 22.41 22.32 34.88
C GLU A 258 23.94 22.41 34.79
N TYR A 259 24.46 23.38 34.02
CA TYR A 259 25.79 23.98 34.24
C TYR A 259 25.84 25.41 33.71
#